data_AF-A0A7X5D8A4-F1
#
_entry.id   AF-A0A7X5D8A4-F1
#
_cell.length_a   1.000
_cell.length_b   1.000
_cell.length_c   1.000
_cell.angle_alpha   90.00
_cell.angle_beta   90.00
_cell.angle_gamma   90.00
#
_symmetry.space_group_name_H-M   'P 1'
#
loop_
_entity.id
_entity.type
_entity.pdbx_description
1 polymer ?
#
loop_
_entity_poly.entity_id
_entity_poly.type
_entity_poly.pdbx_seq_one_letter_code
_entity_poly.pdbx_strand_id
1 'polypeptide(L)'
;MAAETKKEEKKIRVMVATFTASCGDRAKKLKDELKAAGYEQFEVKPAEGLPGYIMVETACESREEAQKLIGELKGEGIRASICK
;
A
#
# COMPACT_ATOMS: atom_id res chain seq x y z
N MET A 1 34.94 4.94 14.08
CA MET A 1 34.78 5.22 12.63
C MET A 1 33.72 4.30 12.09
N ALA A 2 32.76 4.87 11.40
CA ALA A 2 31.53 4.25 10.92
C ALA A 2 31.81 3.12 9.92
N ALA A 3 31.12 1.99 10.10
CA ALA A 3 30.87 1.03 9.04
C ALA A 3 29.36 0.95 8.90
N GLU A 4 28.82 1.93 8.18
CA GLU A 4 27.44 2.03 7.75
C GLU A 4 27.11 0.76 6.99
N THR A 5 26.46 -0.18 7.69
CA THR A 5 25.81 -1.30 7.04
C THR A 5 24.75 -0.68 6.15
N LYS A 6 25.01 -0.69 4.84
CA LYS A 6 24.01 -0.55 3.78
C LYS A 6 22.84 -1.45 4.16
N LYS A 7 21.86 -0.89 4.87
CA LYS A 7 20.53 -1.45 4.94
C LYS A 7 20.07 -1.37 3.49
N GLU A 8 20.09 -2.50 2.79
CA GLU A 8 19.13 -2.72 1.72
C GLU A 8 17.79 -2.32 2.33
N GLU A 9 17.34 -1.12 1.99
CA GLU A 9 16.00 -0.65 2.22
C GLU A 9 15.10 -1.67 1.53
N LYS A 10 14.74 -2.73 2.25
CA LYS A 10 13.58 -3.56 1.95
C LYS A 10 12.41 -2.60 2.05
N LYS A 11 12.15 -1.89 0.96
CA LYS A 11 11.00 -1.01 0.80
C LYS A 11 9.79 -1.81 1.23
N ILE A 12 9.23 -1.42 2.37
CA ILE A 12 8.17 -2.16 3.02
C ILE A 12 6.91 -1.91 2.23
N ARG A 13 6.34 -2.95 1.65
CA ARG A 13 5.12 -2.80 0.85
C ARG A 13 3.91 -2.87 1.77
N VAL A 14 3.08 -1.85 1.72
CA VAL A 14 1.80 -1.81 2.42
C VAL A 14 0.71 -2.02 1.40
N MET A 15 -0.01 -3.12 1.52
CA MET A 15 -1.16 -3.45 0.69
C MET A 15 -2.42 -3.05 1.42
N VAL A 16 -3.27 -2.25 0.80
CA VAL A 16 -4.42 -1.59 1.42
C VAL A 16 -5.72 -2.34 1.21
N ALA A 17 -5.90 -2.86 0.01
CA ALA A 17 -7.09 -3.59 -0.37
C ALA A 17 -6.83 -4.36 -1.66
N THR A 18 -7.49 -5.51 -1.78
CA THR A 18 -7.62 -6.27 -3.01
C THR A 18 -9.06 -6.15 -3.52
N PHE A 19 -9.20 -5.83 -4.78
CA PHE A 19 -10.46 -5.76 -5.50
C PHE A 19 -10.44 -6.74 -6.66
N THR A 20 -11.60 -7.20 -7.10
CA THR A 20 -11.70 -7.84 -8.41
C THR A 20 -11.39 -6.79 -9.49
N ALA A 21 -10.73 -7.19 -10.56
CA ALA A 21 -10.44 -6.34 -11.72
C ALA A 21 -11.73 -5.82 -12.38
N SER A 22 -12.83 -6.58 -12.28
CA SER A 22 -14.17 -6.15 -12.66
C SER A 22 -14.72 -5.00 -11.81
N CYS A 23 -14.18 -4.79 -10.60
CA CYS A 23 -14.45 -3.64 -9.72
C CYS A 23 -13.33 -2.60 -9.77
N GLY A 24 -12.69 -2.42 -10.93
CA GLY A 24 -11.64 -1.43 -11.18
C GLY A 24 -12.00 -0.01 -10.74
N ASP A 25 -13.26 0.39 -10.90
CA ASP A 25 -13.77 1.70 -10.47
C ASP A 25 -13.68 1.90 -8.95
N ARG A 26 -13.88 0.84 -8.15
CA ARG A 26 -13.73 0.91 -6.69
C ARG A 26 -12.28 1.06 -6.28
N ALA A 27 -11.36 0.36 -6.94
CA ALA A 27 -9.93 0.53 -6.68
C ALA A 27 -9.42 1.91 -7.10
N LYS A 28 -9.91 2.45 -8.22
CA LYS A 28 -9.64 3.84 -8.64
C LYS A 28 -10.18 4.83 -7.62
N LYS A 29 -11.41 4.65 -7.15
CA LYS A 29 -12.01 5.52 -6.13
C LYS A 29 -11.19 5.51 -4.84
N LEU A 30 -10.80 4.32 -4.37
CA LEU A 30 -9.98 4.18 -3.18
C LEU A 30 -8.58 4.80 -3.38
N LYS A 31 -7.98 4.68 -4.56
CA LYS A 31 -6.76 5.40 -4.93
C LYS A 31 -6.96 6.92 -4.89
N ASP A 32 -8.07 7.43 -5.41
CA ASP A 32 -8.37 8.87 -5.39
C ASP A 32 -8.61 9.39 -3.97
N GLU A 33 -9.30 8.63 -3.13
CA GLU A 33 -9.50 8.93 -1.69
C GLU A 33 -8.15 8.95 -0.95
N LEU A 34 -7.30 7.95 -1.19
CA LEU A 34 -5.93 7.93 -0.68
C LEU A 34 -5.11 9.13 -1.15
N LYS A 35 -5.24 9.50 -2.44
CA LYS A 35 -4.56 10.65 -3.01
C LYS A 35 -5.04 11.96 -2.35
N ALA A 36 -6.34 12.10 -2.15
CA ALA A 36 -6.96 13.25 -1.48
C ALA A 36 -6.56 13.36 0.00
N ALA A 37 -6.34 12.22 0.67
CA ALA A 37 -5.80 12.15 2.02
C ALA A 37 -4.28 12.41 2.10
N GLY A 38 -3.61 12.66 0.97
CA GLY A 38 -2.16 12.95 0.90
C GLY A 38 -1.27 11.73 0.69
N TYR A 39 -1.86 10.56 0.43
CA TYR A 39 -1.14 9.32 0.17
C TYR A 39 -1.03 9.03 -1.33
N GLU A 40 -0.34 9.89 -2.07
CA GLU A 40 -0.13 9.73 -3.53
C GLU A 40 0.74 8.52 -3.89
N GLN A 41 1.45 7.99 -2.91
CA GLN A 41 2.35 6.84 -3.00
C GLN A 41 1.61 5.51 -3.27
N PHE A 42 0.29 5.47 -3.13
CA PHE A 42 -0.50 4.28 -3.44
C PHE A 42 -0.74 4.09 -4.93
N GLU A 43 -0.35 2.91 -5.41
CA GLU A 43 -0.53 2.46 -6.78
C GLU A 43 -1.51 1.29 -6.83
N VAL A 44 -2.36 1.27 -7.85
CA VAL A 44 -3.18 0.09 -8.15
C VAL A 44 -2.36 -0.81 -9.07
N LYS A 45 -1.97 -1.98 -8.58
CA LYS A 45 -1.28 -3.02 -9.34
C LYS A 45 -2.15 -4.25 -9.50
N PRO A 46 -2.03 -5.00 -10.60
CA PRO A 46 -2.69 -6.30 -10.70
C PRO A 46 -2.19 -7.22 -9.59
N ALA A 47 -3.09 -8.02 -9.03
CA ALA A 47 -2.73 -8.92 -7.95
C ALA A 47 -1.90 -10.09 -8.51
N GLU A 48 -0.59 -10.10 -8.22
CA GLU A 48 0.31 -11.15 -8.72
C GLU A 48 -0.09 -12.50 -8.11
N GLY A 49 -0.57 -13.42 -8.96
CA GLY A 49 -1.12 -14.72 -8.55
C GLY A 49 -2.64 -14.83 -8.54
N LEU A 50 -3.39 -13.74 -8.69
CA LEU A 50 -4.86 -13.75 -8.80
C LEU A 50 -5.30 -13.08 -10.12
N PRO A 51 -5.49 -13.86 -11.21
CA PRO A 51 -5.96 -13.32 -12.47
C PRO A 51 -7.35 -12.72 -12.30
N GLY A 52 -7.52 -11.46 -12.68
CA GLY A 52 -8.77 -10.74 -12.49
C GLY A 52 -8.93 -10.13 -11.11
N TYR A 53 -7.85 -9.93 -10.35
CA TYR A 53 -7.82 -9.07 -9.17
C TYR A 53 -6.77 -7.97 -9.31
N ILE A 54 -7.02 -6.86 -8.64
CA ILE A 54 -6.14 -5.70 -8.52
C ILE A 54 -5.95 -5.40 -7.03
N MET A 55 -4.77 -4.96 -6.65
CA MET A 55 -4.42 -4.56 -5.30
C MET A 55 -3.93 -3.12 -5.29
N VAL A 56 -4.27 -2.40 -4.23
CA VAL A 56 -3.73 -1.06 -3.97
C VAL A 56 -2.58 -1.24 -3.00
N GLU A 57 -1.36 -0.94 -3.43
CA GLU A 57 -0.14 -1.04 -2.62
C GLU A 57 0.70 0.23 -2.67
N THR A 58 1.42 0.53 -1.60
CA THR A 58 2.49 1.54 -1.59
C THR A 58 3.79 0.91 -1.10
N ALA A 59 4.91 1.52 -1.48
CA ALA A 59 6.22 1.21 -0.92
C ALA A 59 6.60 2.30 0.09
N CYS A 60 6.77 1.91 1.36
CA CYS A 60 7.27 2.77 2.42
C CYS A 60 8.76 2.50 2.68
N GLU A 61 9.47 3.54 3.10
CA GLU A 61 10.90 3.44 3.45
C GLU A 61 11.09 2.82 4.85
N SER A 62 10.09 2.94 5.73
CA SER A 62 10.15 2.46 7.11
C SER A 62 8.91 1.70 7.58
N ARG A 63 9.11 0.81 8.56
CA ARG A 63 8.02 0.00 9.17
C ARG A 63 7.09 0.83 10.02
N GLU A 64 7.62 1.88 10.65
CA GLU A 64 6.84 2.84 11.43
C GLU A 64 5.88 3.63 10.55
N GLU A 65 6.33 4.15 9.40
CA GLU A 65 5.46 4.79 8.42
C GLU A 65 4.39 3.83 7.90
N ALA A 66 4.79 2.62 7.54
CA ALA A 66 3.87 1.58 7.10
C ALA A 66 2.78 1.26 8.15
N GLN A 67 3.15 1.14 9.42
CA GLN A 67 2.19 0.91 10.50
C GLN A 67 1.28 2.11 10.77
N LYS A 68 1.83 3.33 10.68
CA LYS A 68 1.06 4.57 10.85
C LYS A 68 0.01 4.71 9.75
N LEU A 69 0.41 4.48 8.51
CA LEU A 69 -0.47 4.36 7.35
C LEU A 69 -1.57 3.32 7.58
N ILE A 70 -1.23 2.11 8.03
CA ILE A 70 -2.23 1.09 8.34
C ILE A 70 -3.21 1.55 9.42
N GLY A 71 -2.73 2.27 10.43
CA GLY A 71 -3.56 2.84 11.49
C GLY A 71 -4.56 3.87 10.97
N GLU A 72 -4.10 4.81 10.14
CA GLU A 72 -4.94 5.85 9.52
C GLU A 72 -5.98 5.24 8.58
N LEU A 73 -5.56 4.29 7.74
CA LEU A 73 -6.44 3.55 6.82
C LEU A 73 -7.49 2.75 7.58
N LYS A 74 -7.10 2.11 8.68
CA LYS A 74 -8.04 1.39 9.54
C LYS A 74 -9.08 2.34 10.16
N GLY A 75 -8.72 3.59 10.44
CA GLY A 75 -9.63 4.65 10.89
C GLY A 75 -10.69 5.00 9.85
N GLU A 76 -10.35 4.96 8.56
CA GLU A 76 -11.28 5.12 7.44
C GLU A 76 -12.05 3.82 7.09
N GLY A 77 -11.84 2.74 7.84
CA GLY A 77 -12.46 1.44 7.57
C GLY A 77 -11.76 0.61 6.48
N ILE A 78 -10.58 1.05 6.03
CA ILE A 78 -9.79 0.40 4.99
C ILE A 78 -8.76 -0.54 5.63
N ARG A 79 -8.73 -1.81 5.21
CA ARG A 79 -7.90 -2.87 5.82
C ARG A 79 -6.53 -3.00 5.16
N ALA A 80 -5.59 -2.17 5.59
CA ALA A 80 -4.21 -2.29 5.14
C ALA A 80 -3.38 -3.33 5.92
N SER A 81 -2.39 -3.93 5.26
CA SER A 81 -1.48 -4.94 5.79
C SER A 81 -0.09 -4.78 5.17
N ILE A 82 0.93 -5.06 5.96
CA ILE A 82 2.31 -5.04 5.50
C ILE A 82 2.62 -6.37 4.79
N CYS A 83 2.98 -6.32 3.52
CA CYS A 83 3.58 -7.45 2.81
C CYS A 83 5.10 -7.45 3.05
N LYS A 84 5.65 -8.64 3.27
CA LYS A 84 7.00 -8.85 3.79
C LYS A 84 7.98 -9.31 2.72
#